data_AF-A0A2D3TDS3-F1
#
_entry.id   AF-A0A2D3TDS3-F1
#
_cell.length_a   1.000
_cell.length_b   1.000
_cell.length_c   1.000
_cell.angle_alpha   90.00
_cell.angle_beta   90.00
_cell.angle_gamma   90.00
#
_symmetry.space_group_name_H-M   'P 1'
#
loop_
_entity.id
_entity.type
_entity.pdbx_description
1 polymer ?
#
loop_
_entity_poly.entity_id
_entity_poly.type
_entity_poly.pdbx_seq_one_letter_code
_entity_poly.pdbx_strand_id
1 'polypeptide(L)'
;MLKFNLKSKNYSNSQIASHDVKLIYTKNPQINKSLFSRFGRAITNICNVFKKTTVSQKSNEFQMETISEKDFAKASCISFPKNELEKIDKNSLGYKEITYHGDYKNKITGEKYKDAVFFYKVNDENKYERIHYRPIKKLDSNQNLKGGSKYVSRMDGSHVFLKLHSPEKSPPFNADCNNQDDLVGTSTIKAGIAVDVDKMITPYGGWNLIDCLKNNNFMHPAYFQNALGDLTTLHKRDTFLADIKMNNCGFNGKNVTFFDVEDRIRADSATNLNPYRTPGYITPKLWDAVKLNSADEIGEKRHYLKTADEYAFLLTIIYSTVSSILTKEDWSGIRKNDWRKSDKPGAMNDINKSMFLNWIRTYVQPAFHSHIENMLRDPYEYAKTSTTQPYLSEMLDVKQK
;
A
#
# COMPACT_ATOMS: atom_id res chain seq x y z
N MET A 1 0.52 -42.12 -16.24
CA MET A 1 1.73 -42.97 -16.28
C MET A 1 2.93 -42.02 -16.43
N LEU A 2 3.95 -42.10 -15.57
CA LEU A 2 5.11 -41.20 -15.60
C LEU A 2 6.37 -42.04 -15.36
N LYS A 3 7.34 -41.99 -16.28
CA LYS A 3 8.66 -42.61 -16.12
C LYS A 3 9.63 -41.59 -15.53
N PHE A 4 10.34 -41.97 -14.47
CA PHE A 4 11.54 -41.30 -14.02
C PHE A 4 12.76 -42.11 -14.45
N ASN A 5 13.84 -41.44 -14.85
CA ASN A 5 15.09 -42.06 -15.25
C ASN A 5 16.23 -41.40 -14.48
N LEU A 6 16.68 -42.04 -13.39
CA LEU A 6 17.83 -41.61 -12.60
C LEU A 6 18.88 -42.71 -12.65
N LYS A 7 20.05 -42.38 -13.23
CA LYS A 7 21.20 -43.28 -13.28
C LYS A 7 21.70 -43.57 -11.85
N SER A 8 22.06 -44.82 -11.62
CA SER A 8 22.44 -45.36 -10.33
C SER A 8 23.75 -44.80 -9.79
N LYS A 9 23.71 -44.28 -8.55
CA LYS A 9 24.73 -44.51 -7.53
C LYS A 9 24.02 -44.76 -6.20
N ASN A 10 24.35 -45.88 -5.55
CA ASN A 10 23.74 -46.27 -4.29
C ASN A 10 24.32 -45.41 -3.16
N TYR A 11 23.53 -44.46 -2.67
CA TYR A 11 23.81 -43.73 -1.44
C TYR A 11 23.30 -44.54 -0.24
N SER A 12 24.06 -44.58 0.85
CA SER A 12 23.62 -45.22 2.09
C SER A 12 22.58 -44.37 2.82
N ASN A 13 21.79 -44.98 3.71
CA ASN A 13 20.69 -44.29 4.41
C ASN A 13 21.12 -43.01 5.19
N SER A 14 22.39 -42.89 5.57
CA SER A 14 22.92 -41.68 6.23
C SER A 14 23.23 -40.53 5.26
N GLN A 15 23.39 -40.80 3.96
CA GLN A 15 23.67 -39.80 2.93
C GLN A 15 22.39 -39.21 2.32
N ILE A 16 21.29 -39.97 2.29
CA ILE A 16 19.98 -39.51 1.80
C ILE A 16 19.38 -38.45 2.74
N ALA A 17 19.80 -38.45 4.00
CA ALA A 17 19.67 -37.31 4.92
C ALA A 17 20.56 -36.11 4.54
N SER A 18 20.49 -35.68 3.27
CA SER A 18 21.00 -34.38 2.81
C SER A 18 20.25 -33.76 1.62
N HIS A 19 19.13 -34.33 1.14
CA HIS A 19 18.49 -33.95 -0.13
C HIS A 19 16.98 -33.61 -0.01
N ASP A 20 16.57 -32.35 -0.20
CA ASP A 20 15.18 -31.90 -0.10
C ASP A 20 14.37 -32.29 -1.36
N VAL A 21 13.51 -33.31 -1.24
CA VAL A 21 12.59 -33.77 -2.29
C VAL A 21 11.19 -33.16 -2.09
N LYS A 22 10.76 -32.25 -2.97
CA LYS A 22 9.38 -31.71 -2.96
C LYS A 22 8.42 -32.59 -3.77
N LEU A 23 7.49 -33.22 -3.08
CA LEU A 23 6.27 -33.82 -3.65
C LEU A 23 5.11 -32.81 -3.59
N ILE A 24 4.44 -32.57 -4.71
CA ILE A 24 3.22 -31.75 -4.79
C ILE A 24 2.08 -32.68 -5.24
N TYR A 25 0.95 -32.64 -4.53
CA TYR A 25 -0.25 -33.39 -4.90
C TYR A 25 -1.50 -32.49 -4.82
N THR A 26 -2.34 -32.54 -5.84
CA THR A 26 -3.61 -31.81 -5.93
C THR A 26 -4.79 -32.71 -5.55
N LYS A 27 -5.60 -32.25 -4.59
CA LYS A 27 -6.73 -32.99 -4.02
C LYS A 27 -7.89 -33.11 -5.02
N ASN A 28 -8.01 -34.26 -5.68
CA ASN A 28 -9.15 -34.58 -6.55
C ASN A 28 -10.29 -35.25 -5.71
N PRO A 29 -11.57 -34.81 -5.77
CA PRO A 29 -12.59 -35.24 -4.79
C PRO A 29 -13.07 -36.69 -4.83
N GLN A 30 -12.62 -37.52 -5.78
CA GLN A 30 -13.18 -38.85 -6.09
C GLN A 30 -12.25 -40.03 -5.77
N ILE A 31 -11.46 -39.96 -4.67
CA ILE A 31 -10.50 -41.03 -4.32
C ILE A 31 -10.91 -41.75 -3.01
N ASN A 32 -11.05 -43.07 -3.13
CA ASN A 32 -11.47 -43.98 -2.07
C ASN A 32 -10.53 -43.95 -0.84
N LYS A 33 -11.11 -43.83 0.37
CA LYS A 33 -10.39 -43.64 1.65
C LYS A 33 -9.34 -44.73 1.94
N SER A 34 -9.51 -45.97 1.46
CA SER A 34 -8.55 -47.05 1.70
C SER A 34 -7.21 -46.82 0.98
N LEU A 35 -7.23 -46.28 -0.25
CA LEU A 35 -6.03 -45.93 -1.01
C LEU A 35 -5.22 -44.84 -0.31
N PHE A 36 -5.91 -43.84 0.25
CA PHE A 36 -5.27 -42.70 0.93
C PHE A 36 -4.42 -43.13 2.14
N SER A 37 -4.87 -44.17 2.88
CA SER A 37 -4.11 -44.69 4.05
C SER A 37 -2.85 -45.50 3.68
N ARG A 38 -2.79 -46.05 2.47
CA ARG A 38 -1.59 -46.71 1.92
C ARG A 38 -0.65 -45.70 1.28
N PHE A 39 -1.18 -44.72 0.54
CA PHE A 39 -0.39 -43.60 0.00
C PHE A 39 0.26 -42.75 1.09
N GLY A 40 -0.48 -42.43 2.16
CA GLY A 40 0.06 -41.72 3.32
C GLY A 40 1.24 -42.45 3.96
N ARG A 41 1.14 -43.76 4.18
CA ARG A 41 2.26 -44.56 4.72
C ARG A 41 3.47 -44.64 3.79
N ALA A 42 3.27 -44.68 2.48
CA ALA A 42 4.37 -44.61 1.52
C ALA A 42 5.07 -43.24 1.54
N ILE A 43 4.31 -42.14 1.59
CA ILE A 43 4.86 -40.77 1.66
C ILE A 43 5.57 -40.54 3.01
N THR A 44 4.99 -40.93 4.14
CA THR A 44 5.66 -40.81 5.46
C THR A 44 6.98 -41.58 5.51
N ASN A 45 7.05 -42.77 4.90
CA ASN A 45 8.30 -43.52 4.80
C ASN A 45 9.34 -42.87 3.87
N ILE A 46 8.92 -42.16 2.82
CA ILE A 46 9.81 -41.37 1.96
C ILE A 46 10.30 -40.10 2.70
N CYS A 47 9.42 -39.36 3.36
CA CYS A 47 9.76 -38.14 4.10
C CYS A 47 10.68 -38.39 5.30
N ASN A 48 10.62 -39.56 5.94
CA ASN A 48 11.52 -39.91 7.04
C ASN A 48 12.97 -40.17 6.60
N VAL A 49 13.22 -40.40 5.30
CA VAL A 49 14.56 -40.71 4.75
C VAL A 49 15.27 -39.43 4.25
N PHE A 50 14.54 -38.42 3.80
CA PHE A 50 15.10 -37.18 3.25
C PHE A 50 15.21 -36.04 4.28
N LYS A 51 16.05 -36.25 5.29
CA LYS A 51 16.56 -35.15 6.13
C LYS A 51 17.28 -34.08 5.26
N LYS A 52 16.76 -32.85 5.15
CA LYS A 52 17.58 -31.62 5.24
C LYS A 52 18.72 -31.47 4.19
N THR A 53 18.42 -30.99 2.97
CA THR A 53 19.35 -30.00 2.37
C THR A 53 19.06 -28.64 2.95
N THR A 54 20.08 -27.82 3.10
CA THR A 54 19.92 -26.41 3.41
C THR A 54 19.43 -25.63 2.17
N VAL A 55 18.12 -25.62 1.90
CA VAL A 55 17.52 -24.43 1.28
C VAL A 55 17.16 -23.48 2.41
N SER A 56 17.91 -22.40 2.57
CA SER A 56 17.58 -21.34 3.54
C SER A 56 16.41 -20.48 3.07
N GLN A 57 15.25 -21.10 2.82
CA GLN A 57 14.00 -20.45 3.15
C GLN A 57 13.96 -20.31 4.68
N LYS A 58 14.64 -19.28 5.19
CA LYS A 58 14.07 -18.55 6.32
C LYS A 58 12.75 -17.99 5.81
N SER A 59 11.69 -18.79 5.98
CA SER A 59 10.37 -18.26 6.25
C SER A 59 10.48 -17.48 7.55
N ASN A 60 11.04 -16.27 7.46
CA ASN A 60 10.55 -15.19 8.28
C ASN A 60 9.10 -15.02 7.85
N GLU A 61 8.21 -15.80 8.46
CA GLU A 61 6.84 -15.34 8.67
C GLU A 61 6.97 -14.09 9.54
N PHE A 62 7.24 -12.96 8.88
CA PHE A 62 6.95 -11.65 9.42
C PHE A 62 5.42 -11.57 9.49
N GLN A 63 4.88 -12.17 10.55
CA GLN A 63 3.59 -11.78 11.08
C GLN A 63 3.76 -10.34 11.57
N MET A 64 3.70 -9.38 10.64
CA MET A 64 3.26 -8.04 11.01
C MET A 64 1.81 -8.20 11.44
N GLU A 65 1.64 -8.37 12.75
CA GLU A 65 0.40 -8.07 13.43
C GLU A 65 -0.05 -6.69 12.95
N THR A 66 -1.28 -6.61 12.46
CA THR A 66 -1.89 -5.34 12.06
C THR A 66 -2.20 -4.55 13.31
N ILE A 67 -1.20 -3.81 13.78
CA ILE A 67 -1.30 -2.79 14.82
C ILE A 67 -2.46 -1.84 14.44
N SER A 68 -3.46 -1.69 15.31
CA SER A 68 -4.55 -0.74 15.07
C SER A 68 -4.00 0.69 15.11
N GLU A 69 -4.57 1.67 14.41
CA GLU A 69 -3.95 3.01 14.39
C GLU A 69 -4.09 3.78 15.71
N LYS A 70 -5.06 3.40 16.55
CA LYS A 70 -5.10 3.81 17.96
C LYS A 70 -3.89 3.30 18.75
N ASP A 71 -3.27 2.22 18.26
CA ASP A 71 -1.97 1.71 18.68
C ASP A 71 -0.81 2.22 17.80
N PHE A 72 -1.01 2.80 16.61
CA PHE A 72 0.11 3.39 15.85
C PHE A 72 0.67 4.62 16.56
N ALA A 73 -0.19 5.58 16.93
CA ALA A 73 0.20 6.73 17.75
C ALA A 73 0.73 6.32 19.15
N LYS A 74 0.37 5.13 19.64
CA LYS A 74 0.76 4.58 20.95
C LYS A 74 1.99 3.66 20.91
N ALA A 75 2.31 3.07 19.77
CA ALA A 75 3.43 2.14 19.56
C ALA A 75 4.62 2.79 18.86
N SER A 76 4.41 3.90 18.12
CA SER A 76 5.48 4.84 17.79
C SER A 76 6.02 5.53 19.04
N CYS A 77 5.16 5.80 20.03
CA CYS A 77 5.55 6.22 21.37
C CYS A 77 6.44 5.17 22.04
N ILE A 78 7.74 5.43 22.00
CA ILE A 78 8.73 4.68 22.75
C ILE A 78 8.76 5.25 24.16
N SER A 79 8.46 4.40 25.14
CA SER A 79 8.68 4.70 26.55
C SER A 79 10.18 4.85 26.80
N PHE A 80 10.68 6.07 26.71
CA PHE A 80 12.02 6.42 27.18
C PHE A 80 12.13 6.15 28.69
N PRO A 81 13.31 5.75 29.19
CA PRO A 81 13.60 5.82 30.61
C PRO A 81 13.39 7.25 31.13
N LYS A 82 12.58 7.42 32.18
CA LYS A 82 12.22 8.72 32.76
C LYS A 82 13.44 9.62 33.01
N ASN A 83 14.55 8.99 33.37
CA ASN A 83 15.78 9.61 33.88
C ASN A 83 16.62 10.27 32.77
N GLU A 84 16.39 9.97 31.48
CA GLU A 84 17.09 10.65 30.37
C GLU A 84 16.28 11.82 29.80
N LEU A 85 15.00 11.94 30.18
CA LEU A 85 14.08 12.98 29.74
C LEU A 85 14.22 14.29 30.53
N GLU A 86 15.09 14.35 31.53
CA GLU A 86 15.29 15.52 32.41
C GLU A 86 16.09 16.65 31.73
N LYS A 87 16.78 16.37 30.61
CA LYS A 87 17.55 17.34 29.83
C LYS A 87 16.75 18.04 28.73
N ILE A 88 15.44 17.84 28.69
CA ILE A 88 14.56 18.33 27.63
C ILE A 88 14.05 19.74 27.95
N ASP A 89 14.36 20.67 27.06
CA ASP A 89 13.82 22.04 27.11
C ASP A 89 12.32 22.01 26.78
N LYS A 90 11.53 22.47 27.75
CA LYS A 90 10.08 22.45 27.78
C LYS A 90 9.42 23.66 27.10
N ASN A 91 10.19 24.69 26.76
CA ASN A 91 9.66 25.99 26.34
C ASN A 91 9.51 26.15 24.81
N SER A 92 9.55 25.06 24.03
CA SER A 92 9.47 25.13 22.56
C SER A 92 8.12 24.75 21.99
N LEU A 93 7.64 25.59 21.07
CA LEU A 93 6.62 25.23 20.10
C LEU A 93 7.23 24.30 19.03
N GLY A 94 6.58 23.17 18.76
CA GLY A 94 6.95 22.24 17.68
C GLY A 94 7.64 20.94 18.12
N TYR A 95 8.13 20.17 17.15
CA TYR A 95 8.90 18.95 17.37
C TYR A 95 10.39 19.26 17.60
N LYS A 96 11.03 18.52 18.49
CA LYS A 96 12.49 18.58 18.74
C LYS A 96 13.17 17.25 18.48
N GLU A 97 14.36 17.30 17.89
CA GLU A 97 15.24 16.12 17.72
C GLU A 97 15.97 15.78 19.04
N ILE A 98 16.04 14.49 19.39
CA ILE A 98 16.86 13.96 20.49
C ILE A 98 17.58 12.68 20.04
N THR A 99 18.84 12.54 20.45
CA THR A 99 19.62 11.31 20.31
C THR A 99 19.59 10.53 21.61
N TYR A 100 19.17 9.27 21.53
CA TYR A 100 19.24 8.29 22.61
C TYR A 100 20.51 7.46 22.46
N HIS A 101 21.41 7.57 23.43
CA HIS A 101 22.71 6.90 23.40
C HIS A 101 22.68 5.44 23.90
N GLY A 102 21.56 4.99 24.45
CA GLY A 102 21.36 3.59 24.85
C GLY A 102 21.02 2.65 23.70
N ASP A 103 20.93 1.35 24.01
CA ASP A 103 20.54 0.31 23.04
C ASP A 103 19.03 0.38 22.75
N TYR A 104 18.66 1.00 21.63
CA TYR A 104 17.30 0.98 21.12
C TYR A 104 17.02 -0.29 20.32
N LYS A 105 15.89 -0.97 20.59
CA LYS A 105 15.38 -2.05 19.73
C LYS A 105 14.13 -1.58 18.99
N ASN A 106 14.18 -1.55 17.67
CA ASN A 106 13.01 -1.31 16.84
C ASN A 106 12.02 -2.46 17.03
N LYS A 107 10.79 -2.14 17.48
CA LYS A 107 9.76 -3.16 17.80
C LYS A 107 9.23 -3.88 16.55
N ILE A 108 9.25 -3.20 15.39
CA ILE A 108 8.74 -3.74 14.12
C ILE A 108 9.80 -4.61 13.46
N THR A 109 11.03 -4.10 13.23
CA THR A 109 12.07 -4.88 12.53
C THR A 109 12.84 -5.84 13.44
N GLY A 110 12.76 -5.64 14.76
CA GLY A 110 13.56 -6.36 15.75
C GLY A 110 15.03 -5.93 15.83
N GLU A 111 15.47 -5.02 14.93
CA GLU A 111 16.85 -4.56 14.83
C GLU A 111 17.24 -3.69 16.03
N LYS A 112 18.52 -3.77 16.43
CA LYS A 112 19.09 -2.99 17.52
C LYS A 112 20.00 -1.90 16.98
N TYR A 113 19.95 -0.73 17.60
CA TYR A 113 20.73 0.43 17.24
C TYR A 113 21.24 1.17 18.47
N LYS A 114 22.41 1.79 18.33
CA LYS A 114 22.91 2.84 19.23
C LYS A 114 22.69 4.20 18.59
N ASP A 115 22.72 5.26 19.40
CA ASP A 115 22.55 6.64 18.96
C ASP A 115 21.28 6.84 18.13
N ALA A 116 20.19 6.20 18.57
CA ALA A 116 18.91 6.23 17.89
C ALA A 116 18.27 7.61 18.04
N VAL A 117 17.71 8.15 16.96
CA VAL A 117 17.21 9.52 16.95
C VAL A 117 15.69 9.56 16.85
N PHE A 118 15.11 10.46 17.63
CA PHE A 118 13.67 10.63 17.79
C PHE A 118 13.28 12.10 17.67
N PHE A 119 12.05 12.34 17.23
CA PHE A 119 11.39 13.64 17.28
C PHE A 119 10.29 13.58 18.35
N TYR A 120 10.29 14.49 19.30
CA TYR A 120 9.26 14.57 20.34
C TYR A 120 8.54 15.92 20.32
N LYS A 121 7.25 15.91 20.67
CA LYS A 121 6.45 17.10 20.94
C LYS A 121 5.96 17.06 22.39
N VAL A 122 5.98 18.21 23.05
CA VAL A 122 5.48 18.42 24.42
C VAL A 122 4.16 19.19 24.32
N ASN A 123 3.18 18.86 25.16
CA ASN A 123 1.91 19.59 25.26
C ASN A 123 2.00 20.74 26.28
N ASP A 124 0.94 21.55 26.36
CA ASP A 124 0.88 22.72 27.27
C ASP A 124 0.97 22.35 28.77
N GLU A 125 0.74 21.08 29.13
CA GLU A 125 0.92 20.53 30.48
C GLU A 125 2.35 20.04 30.76
N ASN A 126 3.32 20.31 29.86
CA ASN A 126 4.69 19.82 29.92
C ASN A 126 4.84 18.28 29.90
N LYS A 127 3.89 17.58 29.27
CA LYS A 127 3.91 16.11 29.08
C LYS A 127 4.26 15.77 27.63
N TYR A 128 4.90 14.61 27.42
CA TYR A 128 5.15 14.08 26.09
C TYR A 128 3.83 13.75 25.39
N GLU A 129 3.57 14.44 24.28
CA GLU A 129 2.37 14.21 23.47
C GLU A 129 2.62 13.07 22.48
N ARG A 130 3.74 13.13 21.75
CA ARG A 130 4.13 12.16 20.72
C ARG A 130 5.65 12.04 20.62
N ILE A 131 6.16 10.83 20.35
CA ILE A 131 7.56 10.54 20.05
C ILE A 131 7.63 9.70 18.77
N HIS A 132 8.43 10.12 17.78
CA HIS A 132 8.56 9.47 16.47
C HIS A 132 10.02 9.08 16.19
N TYR A 133 10.24 7.84 15.77
CA TYR A 133 11.56 7.31 15.44
C TYR A 133 12.03 7.75 14.05
N ARG A 134 13.26 8.30 13.96
CA ARG A 134 13.93 8.55 12.69
C ARG A 134 14.69 7.29 12.26
N PRO A 135 14.36 6.65 11.11
CA PRO A 135 15.12 5.50 10.60
C PRO A 135 16.60 5.83 10.46
N ILE A 136 17.46 4.92 10.92
CA ILE A 136 18.90 5.18 11.05
C ILE A 136 19.66 4.82 9.78
N LYS A 137 19.26 3.74 9.10
CA LYS A 137 19.88 3.28 7.85
C LYS A 137 19.80 4.38 6.77
N LYS A 138 20.96 4.81 6.29
CA LYS A 138 21.07 5.62 5.07
C LYS A 138 20.71 4.72 3.88
N LEU A 139 20.23 5.34 2.80
CA LEU A 139 20.14 4.66 1.51
C LEU A 139 21.53 4.26 1.01
N ASP A 140 21.59 3.12 0.31
CA ASP A 140 22.78 2.77 -0.48
C ASP A 140 22.99 3.81 -1.59
N SER A 141 24.24 4.01 -2.04
CA SER A 141 24.57 4.99 -3.09
C SER A 141 23.78 4.82 -4.40
N ASN A 142 23.28 3.60 -4.64
CA ASN A 142 22.57 3.22 -5.86
C ASN A 142 21.05 3.37 -5.72
N GLN A 143 20.52 3.62 -4.51
CA GLN A 143 19.09 3.81 -4.23
C GLN A 143 18.69 5.28 -4.39
N ASN A 144 18.40 5.70 -5.63
CA ASN A 144 17.97 7.07 -5.92
C ASN A 144 16.45 7.27 -5.73
N LEU A 145 15.97 7.19 -4.49
CA LEU A 145 14.55 7.34 -4.15
C LEU A 145 14.13 8.82 -4.04
N LYS A 146 13.93 9.47 -5.19
CA LYS A 146 13.55 10.88 -5.32
C LYS A 146 12.17 11.03 -6.00
N GLY A 147 11.28 11.79 -5.37
CA GLY A 147 10.07 12.34 -5.98
C GLY A 147 10.30 13.74 -6.57
N GLY A 148 9.23 14.43 -6.96
CA GLY A 148 9.30 15.77 -7.56
C GLY A 148 9.73 16.87 -6.58
N SER A 149 9.18 16.87 -5.37
CA SER A 149 9.45 17.87 -4.31
C SER A 149 10.32 17.34 -3.16
N LYS A 150 10.24 16.03 -2.89
CA LYS A 150 10.84 15.36 -1.73
C LYS A 150 11.69 14.14 -2.12
N TYR A 151 12.61 13.75 -1.24
CA TYR A 151 13.43 12.55 -1.37
C TYR A 151 13.50 11.76 -0.06
N VAL A 152 13.69 10.44 -0.18
CA VAL A 152 14.04 9.59 0.96
C VAL A 152 15.50 9.85 1.33
N SER A 153 15.74 10.21 2.58
CA SER A 153 17.10 10.43 3.11
C SER A 153 17.60 9.27 3.97
N ARG A 154 16.68 8.55 4.63
CA ARG A 154 16.91 7.33 5.41
C ARG A 154 15.67 6.45 5.37
N MET A 155 15.83 5.12 5.45
CA MET A 155 14.70 4.20 5.57
C MET A 155 15.14 2.88 6.20
N ASP A 156 14.22 2.21 6.90
CA ASP A 156 14.33 0.81 7.27
C ASP A 156 12.99 0.09 7.01
N GLY A 157 12.87 -1.18 7.39
CA GLY A 157 11.65 -1.96 7.21
C GLY A 157 10.43 -1.50 8.00
N SER A 158 10.54 -0.40 8.77
CA SER A 158 9.45 0.17 9.57
C SER A 158 9.09 1.60 9.18
N HIS A 159 10.07 2.44 8.85
CA HIS A 159 9.87 3.88 8.61
C HIS A 159 10.76 4.42 7.50
N VAL A 160 10.30 5.51 6.90
CA VAL A 160 10.98 6.29 5.86
C VAL A 160 11.10 7.74 6.33
N PHE A 161 12.28 8.35 6.19
CA PHE A 161 12.53 9.75 6.54
C PHE A 161 12.72 10.59 5.28
N LEU A 162 11.73 11.43 5.01
CA LEU A 162 11.64 12.29 3.85
C LEU A 162 12.21 13.68 4.14
N LYS A 163 12.83 14.28 3.12
CA LYS A 163 13.26 15.68 3.11
C LYS A 163 12.85 16.38 1.82
N LEU A 164 12.62 17.69 1.87
CA LEU A 164 12.43 18.52 0.67
C LEU A 164 13.76 18.69 -0.09
N HIS A 165 13.73 18.70 -1.43
CA HIS A 165 14.93 18.93 -2.26
C HIS A 165 15.50 20.34 -2.11
N SER A 166 14.63 21.31 -1.84
CA SER A 166 14.98 22.73 -1.70
C SER A 166 13.93 23.38 -0.79
N PRO A 167 14.17 23.41 0.54
CA PRO A 167 13.21 23.98 1.50
C PRO A 167 12.82 25.43 1.17
N GLU A 168 13.79 26.22 0.70
CA GLU A 168 13.61 27.62 0.26
C GLU A 168 12.67 27.81 -0.96
N LYS A 169 12.33 26.72 -1.68
CA LYS A 169 11.63 26.76 -2.99
C LYS A 169 10.46 25.80 -3.12
N SER A 170 10.30 24.88 -2.17
CA SER A 170 9.21 23.91 -2.13
C SER A 170 8.20 24.36 -1.08
N PRO A 171 6.89 24.11 -1.27
CA PRO A 171 5.94 24.23 -0.17
C PRO A 171 6.43 23.40 1.04
N PRO A 172 6.36 23.93 2.27
CA PRO A 172 6.76 23.19 3.46
C PRO A 172 5.82 22.01 3.70
N PHE A 173 6.27 21.01 4.46
CA PHE A 173 5.36 19.98 4.96
C PHE A 173 4.36 20.62 5.93
N ASN A 174 3.07 20.62 5.56
CA ASN A 174 2.02 21.20 6.38
C ASN A 174 1.80 20.37 7.66
N ALA A 175 1.92 20.99 8.83
CA ALA A 175 1.68 20.36 10.12
C ALA A 175 0.22 19.86 10.30
N ASP A 176 -0.76 20.37 9.54
CA ASP A 176 -2.16 19.90 9.56
C ASP A 176 -2.31 18.43 9.14
N CYS A 177 -1.32 17.86 8.41
CA CYS A 177 -1.31 16.45 8.04
C CYS A 177 -1.08 15.53 9.26
N ASN A 178 -0.61 16.09 10.39
CA ASN A 178 -0.37 15.38 11.66
C ASN A 178 -1.66 15.08 12.42
N ASN A 179 -2.78 15.74 12.07
CA ASN A 179 -4.10 15.22 12.42
C ASN A 179 -4.41 14.04 11.49
N GLN A 180 -4.62 12.88 12.10
CA GLN A 180 -4.84 11.58 11.45
C GLN A 180 -6.06 10.87 12.05
N ASP A 181 -6.93 11.58 12.78
CA ASP A 181 -8.12 11.00 13.41
C ASP A 181 -9.10 10.44 12.36
N ASP A 182 -9.12 11.06 11.18
CA ASP A 182 -9.85 10.62 9.99
C ASP A 182 -9.42 9.22 9.49
N LEU A 183 -8.15 8.85 9.70
CA LEU A 183 -7.57 7.61 9.22
C LEU A 183 -7.91 6.40 10.11
N VAL A 184 -8.27 6.59 11.38
CA VAL A 184 -8.29 5.53 12.40
C VAL A 184 -9.00 4.24 11.94
N GLY A 185 -8.25 3.14 11.86
CA GLY A 185 -8.73 1.83 11.44
C GLY A 185 -8.39 1.44 9.99
N THR A 186 -7.59 2.25 9.29
CA THR A 186 -7.22 2.04 7.88
C THR A 186 -5.79 1.50 7.72
N SER A 187 -5.60 0.24 8.12
CA SER A 187 -4.29 -0.43 8.26
C SER A 187 -3.33 -0.39 7.05
N THR A 188 -3.81 -0.08 5.85
CA THR A 188 -3.05 0.03 4.60
C THR A 188 -2.71 1.48 4.23
N ILE A 189 -3.24 2.48 4.93
CA ILE A 189 -2.84 3.89 4.76
C ILE A 189 -1.52 4.13 5.50
N LYS A 190 -0.61 4.90 4.89
CA LYS A 190 0.75 5.19 5.40
C LYS A 190 1.00 6.69 5.33
N ALA A 191 0.26 7.42 6.16
CA ALA A 191 0.35 8.87 6.27
C ALA A 191 1.62 9.31 7.03
N GLY A 192 2.30 10.31 6.47
CA GLY A 192 3.44 10.95 7.12
C GLY A 192 3.07 11.87 8.29
N ILE A 193 4.04 12.07 9.16
CA ILE A 193 4.07 13.11 10.19
C ILE A 193 5.14 14.13 9.79
N ALA A 194 4.72 15.38 9.58
CA ALA A 194 5.62 16.52 9.48
C ALA A 194 6.25 16.81 10.86
N VAL A 195 7.55 16.60 10.96
CA VAL A 195 8.35 16.85 12.19
C VAL A 195 9.22 18.10 12.09
N ASP A 196 9.27 18.72 10.92
CA ASP A 196 9.85 20.03 10.66
C ASP A 196 9.27 20.56 9.32
N VAL A 197 9.50 21.82 9.00
CA VAL A 197 9.04 22.42 7.73
C VAL A 197 9.60 21.69 6.49
N ASP A 198 10.78 21.07 6.61
CA ASP A 198 11.48 20.33 5.56
C ASP A 198 11.65 18.83 5.83
N LYS A 199 11.14 18.30 6.96
CA LYS A 199 11.36 16.91 7.40
C LYS A 199 10.05 16.20 7.74
N MET A 200 9.90 14.97 7.25
CA MET A 200 8.73 14.13 7.50
C MET A 200 9.14 12.68 7.78
N ILE A 201 8.47 12.03 8.74
CA ILE A 201 8.58 10.59 9.00
C ILE A 201 7.29 9.94 8.52
N THR A 202 7.37 8.89 7.69
CA THR A 202 6.21 8.10 7.26
C THR A 202 6.45 6.61 7.52
N PRO A 203 5.42 5.81 7.83
CA PRO A 203 5.54 4.35 7.87
C PRO A 203 6.06 3.77 6.56
N TYR A 204 6.78 2.65 6.63
CA TYR A 204 7.18 1.92 5.43
C TYR A 204 5.98 1.25 4.75
N GLY A 205 5.65 1.70 3.53
CA GLY A 205 4.58 1.12 2.70
C GLY A 205 4.95 -0.16 1.93
N GLY A 206 6.18 -0.64 2.05
CA GLY A 206 6.68 -1.71 1.18
C GLY A 206 7.31 -1.19 -0.11
N TRP A 207 7.49 -2.10 -1.07
CA TRP A 207 8.11 -1.80 -2.37
C TRP A 207 7.14 -1.03 -3.26
N ASN A 208 7.63 -0.08 -4.06
CA ASN A 208 6.78 0.68 -4.98
C ASN A 208 6.05 -0.26 -5.96
N LEU A 209 4.76 -0.03 -6.19
CA LEU A 209 3.93 -0.92 -6.99
C LEU A 209 4.46 -1.06 -8.43
N ILE A 210 5.02 0.01 -9.02
CA ILE A 210 5.64 -0.05 -10.36
C ILE A 210 6.89 -0.91 -10.36
N ASP A 211 7.70 -0.86 -9.29
CA ASP A 211 8.91 -1.67 -9.17
C ASP A 211 8.58 -3.16 -9.03
N CYS A 212 7.49 -3.51 -8.32
CA CYS A 212 7.00 -4.89 -8.21
C CYS A 212 6.57 -5.49 -9.56
N LEU A 213 6.02 -4.66 -10.46
CA LEU A 213 5.47 -5.08 -11.77
C LEU A 213 6.52 -5.12 -12.89
N LYS A 214 7.77 -4.73 -12.63
CA LYS A 214 8.87 -4.86 -13.59
C LYS A 214 9.05 -6.32 -14.04
N ASN A 215 9.53 -6.49 -15.27
CA ASN A 215 9.77 -7.80 -15.92
C ASN A 215 8.50 -8.66 -16.14
N ASN A 216 7.36 -8.03 -16.47
CA ASN A 216 6.07 -8.68 -16.71
C ASN A 216 5.50 -9.44 -15.51
N ASN A 217 5.88 -9.04 -14.30
CA ASN A 217 5.22 -9.49 -13.08
C ASN A 217 3.84 -8.84 -12.98
N PHE A 218 2.87 -9.61 -12.47
CA PHE A 218 1.53 -9.15 -12.15
C PHE A 218 1.16 -9.61 -10.74
N MET A 219 0.23 -8.91 -10.11
CA MET A 219 -0.20 -9.15 -8.74
C MET A 219 -1.50 -9.94 -8.66
N HIS A 220 -1.66 -10.67 -7.56
CA HIS A 220 -2.93 -11.30 -7.23
C HIS A 220 -3.93 -10.25 -6.72
N PRO A 221 -5.18 -10.19 -7.22
CA PRO A 221 -6.17 -9.18 -6.81
C PRO A 221 -6.42 -9.15 -5.30
N ALA A 222 -6.36 -10.30 -4.62
CA ALA A 222 -6.57 -10.39 -3.16
C ALA A 222 -5.66 -9.47 -2.33
N TYR A 223 -4.47 -9.11 -2.83
CA TYR A 223 -3.57 -8.19 -2.13
C TYR A 223 -4.14 -6.76 -2.01
N PHE A 224 -5.15 -6.40 -2.81
CA PHE A 224 -5.84 -5.11 -2.75
C PHE A 224 -7.04 -5.11 -1.77
N GLN A 225 -7.46 -6.25 -1.22
CA GLN A 225 -8.70 -6.36 -0.45
C GLN A 225 -8.76 -5.42 0.76
N ASN A 226 -7.67 -5.33 1.54
CA ASN A 226 -7.63 -4.46 2.71
C ASN A 226 -7.60 -2.97 2.32
N ALA A 227 -6.87 -2.62 1.25
CA ALA A 227 -6.85 -1.27 0.70
C ALA A 227 -8.22 -0.82 0.15
N LEU A 228 -9.01 -1.73 -0.41
CA LEU A 228 -10.40 -1.47 -0.81
C LEU A 228 -11.31 -1.17 0.39
N GLY A 229 -11.18 -1.96 1.47
CA GLY A 229 -11.94 -1.75 2.71
C GLY A 229 -11.55 -0.47 3.46
N ASP A 230 -10.26 -0.14 3.44
CA ASP A 230 -9.72 1.07 4.04
C ASP A 230 -10.18 2.32 3.27
N LEU A 231 -10.10 2.33 1.94
CA LEU A 231 -10.62 3.43 1.11
C LEU A 231 -12.12 3.65 1.32
N THR A 232 -12.89 2.55 1.42
CA THR A 232 -14.32 2.58 1.77
C THR A 232 -14.57 3.19 3.16
N THR A 233 -13.66 2.96 4.11
CA THR A 233 -13.75 3.50 5.47
C THR A 233 -13.46 5.01 5.49
N LEU A 234 -12.51 5.49 4.69
CA LEU A 234 -12.24 6.92 4.53
C LEU A 234 -13.41 7.65 3.86
N HIS A 235 -13.95 7.10 2.76
CA HIS A 235 -15.08 7.70 2.05
C HIS A 235 -16.36 7.79 2.91
N LYS A 236 -16.56 6.84 3.84
CA LYS A 236 -17.65 6.89 4.84
C LYS A 236 -17.47 7.98 5.92
N ARG A 237 -16.32 8.66 5.93
CA ARG A 237 -15.95 9.79 6.81
C ARG A 237 -15.66 11.05 6.00
N ASP A 238 -16.16 11.13 4.77
CA ASP A 238 -15.93 12.22 3.82
C ASP A 238 -14.43 12.63 3.71
N THR A 239 -13.56 11.61 3.68
CA THR A 239 -12.11 11.72 3.53
C THR A 239 -11.67 11.06 2.22
N PHE A 240 -10.94 11.79 1.37
CA PHE A 240 -10.62 11.38 -0.01
C PHE A 240 -9.13 11.58 -0.30
N LEU A 241 -8.45 10.56 -0.83
CA LEU A 241 -6.99 10.52 -0.99
C LEU A 241 -6.45 11.41 -2.11
N ALA A 242 -7.30 11.83 -3.04
CA ALA A 242 -6.98 12.68 -4.20
C ALA A 242 -6.03 12.05 -5.24
N ASP A 243 -4.77 11.76 -4.91
CA ASP A 243 -3.72 11.43 -5.87
C ASP A 243 -3.39 9.92 -5.96
N ILE A 244 -4.42 9.06 -5.96
CA ILE A 244 -4.24 7.60 -6.09
C ILE A 244 -3.64 7.27 -7.47
N LYS A 245 -2.51 6.55 -7.44
CA LYS A 245 -1.76 6.07 -8.62
C LYS A 245 -0.76 5.00 -8.20
N MET A 246 -0.30 4.17 -9.14
CA MET A 246 0.73 3.15 -8.85
C MET A 246 2.00 3.71 -8.19
N ASN A 247 2.40 4.96 -8.49
CA ASN A 247 3.56 5.59 -7.85
C ASN A 247 3.36 5.87 -6.35
N ASN A 248 2.12 6.05 -5.89
CA ASN A 248 1.75 6.34 -4.49
C ASN A 248 1.18 5.09 -3.78
N CYS A 249 1.35 3.92 -4.42
CA CYS A 249 0.99 2.62 -3.86
C CYS A 249 2.26 1.77 -3.64
N GLY A 250 2.23 0.97 -2.59
CA GLY A 250 3.29 0.03 -2.25
C GLY A 250 2.77 -1.38 -2.04
N PHE A 251 3.65 -2.38 -2.06
CA PHE A 251 3.35 -3.76 -1.68
C PHE A 251 4.29 -4.23 -0.58
N ASN A 252 3.73 -4.61 0.57
CA ASN A 252 4.50 -5.03 1.75
C ASN A 252 4.69 -6.56 1.87
N GLY A 253 4.39 -7.31 0.81
CA GLY A 253 4.42 -8.78 0.78
C GLY A 253 3.09 -9.44 1.16
N LYS A 254 2.13 -8.70 1.73
CA LYS A 254 0.79 -9.20 2.10
C LYS A 254 -0.34 -8.33 1.52
N ASN A 255 -0.20 -7.03 1.62
CA ASN A 255 -1.20 -6.04 1.20
C ASN A 255 -0.57 -5.00 0.26
N VAL A 256 -1.38 -4.46 -0.63
CA VAL A 256 -1.15 -3.14 -1.21
C VAL A 256 -1.44 -2.07 -0.15
N THR A 257 -0.64 -1.00 -0.15
CA THR A 257 -0.76 0.14 0.76
C THR A 257 -0.77 1.45 -0.01
N PHE A 258 -1.34 2.50 0.56
CA PHE A 258 -1.23 3.88 0.06
C PHE A 258 -0.24 4.67 0.90
N PHE A 259 0.63 5.46 0.27
CA PHE A 259 1.51 6.43 0.91
C PHE A 259 1.45 7.75 0.13
N ASP A 260 2.08 8.82 0.63
CA ASP A 260 1.99 10.15 0.00
C ASP A 260 0.52 10.63 -0.04
N VAL A 261 -0.11 10.60 1.15
CA VAL A 261 -1.55 10.85 1.41
C VAL A 261 -1.78 12.09 2.26
N GLU A 262 -0.78 12.96 2.33
CA GLU A 262 -0.81 14.17 3.17
C GLU A 262 -1.68 15.28 2.56
N ASP A 263 -1.86 15.27 1.24
CA ASP A 263 -2.72 16.20 0.47
C ASP A 263 -4.19 15.70 0.33
N ARG A 264 -4.61 14.76 1.18
CA ARG A 264 -5.98 14.23 1.20
C ARG A 264 -7.00 15.29 1.63
N ILE A 265 -8.18 15.26 1.01
CA ILE A 265 -9.33 16.11 1.35
C ILE A 265 -10.06 15.51 2.55
N ARG A 266 -10.51 16.35 3.50
CA ARG A 266 -11.28 15.98 4.69
C ARG A 266 -12.37 17.04 4.93
N ALA A 267 -13.58 16.63 5.31
CA ALA A 267 -14.71 17.55 5.53
C ALA A 267 -14.38 18.73 6.47
N ASP A 268 -13.69 18.49 7.58
CA ASP A 268 -13.38 19.49 8.61
C ASP A 268 -12.08 20.30 8.32
N SER A 269 -11.53 20.20 7.10
CA SER A 269 -10.21 20.74 6.74
C SER A 269 -10.31 21.77 5.62
N ALA A 270 -10.31 23.06 5.97
CA ALA A 270 -10.20 24.14 4.99
C ALA A 270 -8.82 24.19 4.28
N THR A 271 -7.82 23.46 4.78
CA THR A 271 -6.54 23.27 4.10
C THR A 271 -6.59 22.08 3.14
N ASN A 272 -5.94 22.24 1.99
CA ASN A 272 -5.86 21.29 0.86
C ASN A 272 -7.13 21.10 0.01
N LEU A 273 -7.91 22.17 -0.20
CA LEU A 273 -9.09 22.18 -1.11
C LEU A 273 -8.76 22.05 -2.61
N ASN A 274 -7.49 22.19 -3.01
CA ASN A 274 -7.07 22.03 -4.41
C ASN A 274 -6.42 20.64 -4.60
N PRO A 275 -7.18 19.60 -5.02
CA PRO A 275 -6.64 18.25 -5.16
C PRO A 275 -5.61 18.19 -6.28
N TYR A 276 -4.34 17.96 -5.92
CA TYR A 276 -3.39 17.39 -6.86
C TYR A 276 -3.86 15.99 -7.24
N ARG A 277 -4.15 15.76 -8.51
CA ARG A 277 -4.38 14.42 -9.07
C ARG A 277 -3.48 14.21 -10.28
N THR A 278 -3.31 12.95 -10.66
CA THR A 278 -2.41 12.59 -11.76
C THR A 278 -3.17 12.35 -13.08
N PRO A 279 -2.82 13.04 -14.19
CA PRO A 279 -3.40 12.78 -15.50
C PRO A 279 -3.34 11.29 -15.89
N GLY A 280 -4.46 10.76 -16.37
CA GLY A 280 -4.63 9.33 -16.68
C GLY A 280 -5.12 8.46 -15.52
N TYR A 281 -5.29 9.00 -14.30
CA TYR A 281 -5.98 8.34 -13.18
C TYR A 281 -7.33 8.97 -12.81
N ILE A 282 -7.73 10.03 -13.51
CA ILE A 282 -9.04 10.69 -13.44
C ILE A 282 -9.46 10.99 -14.90
N THR A 283 -10.54 11.72 -15.16
CA THR A 283 -10.89 12.24 -16.51
C THR A 283 -11.06 13.77 -16.46
N PRO A 284 -10.88 14.54 -17.55
CA PRO A 284 -10.92 16.00 -17.48
C PRO A 284 -12.24 16.56 -16.93
N LYS A 285 -13.38 15.99 -17.35
CA LYS A 285 -14.71 16.35 -16.83
C LYS A 285 -14.83 16.07 -15.33
N LEU A 286 -14.36 14.91 -14.87
CA LEU A 286 -14.40 14.56 -13.44
C LEU A 286 -13.42 15.42 -12.63
N TRP A 287 -12.26 15.76 -13.19
CA TRP A 287 -11.31 16.71 -12.57
C TRP A 287 -11.97 18.04 -12.27
N ASP A 288 -12.69 18.61 -13.25
CA ASP A 288 -13.36 19.88 -13.07
C ASP A 288 -14.51 19.79 -12.06
N ALA A 289 -15.22 18.66 -12.00
CA ALA A 289 -16.28 18.41 -11.03
C ALA A 289 -15.80 18.25 -9.57
N VAL A 290 -14.57 17.74 -9.35
CA VAL A 290 -13.99 17.57 -7.99
C VAL A 290 -13.22 18.78 -7.47
N LYS A 291 -13.13 19.89 -8.22
CA LYS A 291 -12.56 21.14 -7.71
C LYS A 291 -13.45 21.69 -6.58
N LEU A 292 -12.84 22.07 -5.47
CA LEU A 292 -13.51 22.68 -4.31
C LEU A 292 -13.06 24.14 -4.17
N ASN A 293 -14.00 25.06 -3.93
CA ASN A 293 -13.67 26.44 -3.56
C ASN A 293 -13.76 26.67 -2.04
N SER A 294 -14.53 25.84 -1.32
CA SER A 294 -14.64 25.83 0.14
C SER A 294 -14.75 24.39 0.66
N ALA A 295 -14.60 24.19 1.98
CA ALA A 295 -14.83 22.89 2.61
C ALA A 295 -16.31 22.47 2.57
N ASP A 296 -17.24 23.43 2.61
CA ASP A 296 -18.69 23.18 2.60
C ASP A 296 -19.13 22.44 1.32
N GLU A 297 -18.47 22.70 0.19
CA GLU A 297 -18.72 22.00 -1.08
C GLU A 297 -18.39 20.49 -1.04
N ILE A 298 -17.66 19.99 -0.03
CA ILE A 298 -17.31 18.57 0.10
C ILE A 298 -18.59 17.72 0.22
N GLY A 299 -19.56 18.14 1.03
CA GLY A 299 -20.81 17.40 1.21
C GLY A 299 -21.62 17.26 -0.08
N GLU A 300 -21.62 18.31 -0.92
CA GLU A 300 -22.27 18.32 -2.23
C GLU A 300 -21.51 17.44 -3.24
N LYS A 301 -20.18 17.57 -3.29
CA LYS A 301 -19.31 16.92 -4.29
C LYS A 301 -18.75 15.55 -3.86
N ARG A 302 -19.09 15.05 -2.67
CA ARG A 302 -18.62 13.76 -2.12
C ARG A 302 -18.76 12.57 -3.08
N HIS A 303 -19.79 12.58 -3.93
CA HIS A 303 -20.02 11.54 -4.93
C HIS A 303 -18.95 11.59 -6.05
N TYR A 304 -18.65 12.77 -6.60
CA TYR A 304 -17.54 12.95 -7.54
C TYR A 304 -16.20 12.62 -6.88
N LEU A 305 -15.98 13.03 -5.61
CA LEU A 305 -14.74 12.76 -4.87
C LEU A 305 -14.52 11.26 -4.64
N LYS A 306 -15.56 10.53 -4.19
CA LYS A 306 -15.58 9.06 -4.08
C LYS A 306 -15.27 8.41 -5.43
N THR A 307 -16.02 8.76 -6.48
CA THR A 307 -15.84 8.16 -7.80
C THR A 307 -14.45 8.44 -8.39
N ALA A 308 -13.86 9.61 -8.15
CA ALA A 308 -12.51 9.93 -8.61
C ALA A 308 -11.45 9.05 -7.95
N ASP A 309 -11.54 8.82 -6.65
CA ASP A 309 -10.66 7.91 -5.92
C ASP A 309 -10.88 6.43 -6.33
N GLU A 310 -12.13 5.99 -6.41
CA GLU A 310 -12.47 4.62 -6.80
C GLU A 310 -12.05 4.31 -8.25
N TYR A 311 -12.27 5.23 -9.18
CA TYR A 311 -11.80 5.09 -10.57
C TYR A 311 -10.26 5.03 -10.63
N ALA A 312 -9.56 5.93 -9.94
CA ALA A 312 -8.11 5.92 -9.87
C ALA A 312 -7.55 4.62 -9.28
N PHE A 313 -8.20 4.08 -8.25
CA PHE A 313 -7.79 2.84 -7.62
C PHE A 313 -8.16 1.60 -8.45
N LEU A 314 -9.33 1.59 -9.10
CA LEU A 314 -9.72 0.56 -10.06
C LEU A 314 -8.71 0.44 -11.21
N LEU A 315 -8.30 1.57 -11.81
CA LEU A 315 -7.24 1.58 -12.83
C LEU A 315 -5.92 1.03 -12.27
N THR A 316 -5.57 1.39 -11.03
CA THR A 316 -4.39 0.86 -10.33
C THR A 316 -4.46 -0.66 -10.16
N ILE A 317 -5.62 -1.23 -9.79
CA ILE A 317 -5.84 -2.67 -9.67
C ILE A 317 -5.75 -3.35 -11.03
N ILE A 318 -6.43 -2.83 -12.06
CA ILE A 318 -6.42 -3.40 -13.41
C ILE A 318 -4.99 -3.45 -13.95
N TYR A 319 -4.26 -2.34 -13.92
CA TYR A 319 -2.89 -2.27 -14.45
C TYR A 319 -1.89 -3.15 -13.67
N SER A 320 -2.20 -3.48 -12.41
CA SER A 320 -1.36 -4.35 -11.59
C SER A 320 -1.69 -5.84 -11.75
N THR A 321 -2.85 -6.19 -12.31
CA THR A 321 -3.36 -7.58 -12.34
C THR A 321 -3.38 -8.19 -13.74
N VAL A 322 -3.21 -7.39 -14.80
CA VAL A 322 -3.11 -7.87 -16.18
C VAL A 322 -1.67 -8.29 -16.52
N SER A 323 -1.50 -9.44 -17.17
CA SER A 323 -0.20 -10.02 -17.52
C SER A 323 0.31 -9.68 -18.93
N SER A 324 -0.48 -8.97 -19.73
CA SER A 324 -0.15 -8.66 -21.13
C SER A 324 0.61 -7.35 -21.28
N ILE A 325 1.59 -7.34 -22.19
CA ILE A 325 2.57 -6.28 -22.55
C ILE A 325 1.96 -4.92 -22.95
N LEU A 326 0.64 -4.78 -22.98
CA LEU A 326 -0.04 -3.52 -23.23
C LEU A 326 0.36 -2.50 -22.18
N THR A 327 1.03 -1.47 -22.66
CA THR A 327 1.60 -0.40 -21.86
C THR A 327 0.47 0.35 -21.14
N LYS A 328 0.85 1.12 -20.12
CA LYS A 328 -0.05 2.06 -19.45
C LYS A 328 -0.80 2.99 -20.42
N GLU A 329 -0.23 3.24 -21.61
CA GLU A 329 -0.78 4.09 -22.66
C GLU A 329 -1.90 3.42 -23.48
N ASP A 330 -1.90 2.08 -23.56
CA ASP A 330 -2.88 1.29 -24.31
C ASP A 330 -4.20 1.13 -23.51
N TRP A 331 -4.09 0.97 -22.19
CA TRP A 331 -5.25 0.85 -21.31
C TRP A 331 -5.79 2.18 -20.78
N SER A 332 -4.96 3.22 -20.61
CA SER A 332 -5.46 4.49 -20.05
C SER A 332 -6.37 5.23 -21.03
N GLY A 333 -6.23 4.99 -22.34
CA GLY A 333 -6.95 5.70 -23.41
C GLY A 333 -6.59 7.19 -23.54
N ILE A 334 -6.24 7.83 -22.43
CA ILE A 334 -5.88 9.23 -22.26
C ILE A 334 -4.37 9.29 -22.01
N ARG A 335 -3.60 9.63 -23.04
CA ARG A 335 -2.16 9.90 -22.89
C ARG A 335 -1.96 11.21 -22.17
N LYS A 336 -0.89 11.34 -21.39
CA LYS A 336 -0.57 12.53 -20.59
C LYS A 336 -0.57 13.84 -21.42
N ASN A 337 -0.15 13.75 -22.68
CA ASN A 337 -0.07 14.89 -23.61
C ASN A 337 -1.43 15.25 -24.23
N ASP A 338 -2.35 14.28 -24.31
CA ASP A 338 -3.69 14.45 -24.89
C ASP A 338 -4.73 14.86 -23.83
N TRP A 339 -4.41 14.68 -22.55
CA TRP A 339 -5.24 15.02 -21.38
C TRP A 339 -6.02 16.34 -21.52
N ARG A 340 -5.33 17.44 -21.85
CA ARG A 340 -5.92 18.78 -21.98
C ARG A 340 -6.72 19.01 -23.27
N LYS A 341 -6.78 18.03 -24.16
CA LYS A 341 -7.41 18.08 -25.50
C LYS A 341 -8.44 16.96 -25.69
N SER A 342 -8.78 16.25 -24.63
CA SER A 342 -9.41 14.93 -24.70
C SER A 342 -10.83 14.96 -24.15
N ASP A 343 -11.81 14.96 -25.06
CA ASP A 343 -13.23 14.67 -24.74
C ASP A 343 -13.48 13.21 -24.32
N LYS A 344 -12.43 12.38 -24.25
CA LYS A 344 -12.55 10.96 -23.89
C LYS A 344 -13.20 10.83 -22.52
N PRO A 345 -14.34 10.13 -22.43
CA PRO A 345 -15.12 10.10 -21.20
C PRO A 345 -14.41 9.29 -20.10
N GLY A 346 -13.57 8.30 -20.45
CA GLY A 346 -12.88 7.41 -19.52
C GLY A 346 -11.83 6.53 -20.21
N ALA A 347 -11.25 5.59 -19.45
CA ALA A 347 -10.22 4.67 -19.92
C ALA A 347 -10.75 3.61 -20.89
N MET A 348 -11.98 3.13 -20.66
CA MET A 348 -12.65 2.22 -21.58
C MET A 348 -13.28 2.98 -22.75
N ASN A 349 -12.91 2.57 -23.95
CA ASN A 349 -13.45 3.05 -25.22
C ASN A 349 -13.70 1.84 -26.14
N ASP A 350 -14.26 2.07 -27.32
CA ASP A 350 -14.70 0.94 -28.17
C ASP A 350 -13.54 0.14 -28.81
N ILE A 351 -12.31 0.67 -28.81
CA ILE A 351 -11.11 -0.06 -29.25
C ILE A 351 -10.67 -1.08 -28.17
N ASN A 352 -10.67 -0.69 -26.90
CA ASN A 352 -10.19 -1.53 -25.79
C ASN A 352 -11.32 -2.18 -24.94
N LYS A 353 -12.61 -1.95 -25.29
CA LYS A 353 -13.80 -2.46 -24.56
C LYS A 353 -13.70 -3.95 -24.23
N SER A 354 -13.35 -4.77 -25.22
CA SER A 354 -13.29 -6.24 -25.07
C SER A 354 -12.32 -6.68 -23.97
N MET A 355 -11.23 -5.94 -23.77
CA MET A 355 -10.20 -6.22 -22.79
C MET A 355 -10.70 -5.94 -21.37
N PHE A 356 -11.28 -4.76 -21.15
CA PHE A 356 -11.90 -4.42 -19.88
C PHE A 356 -13.07 -5.34 -19.55
N LEU A 357 -13.94 -5.68 -20.52
CA LEU A 357 -15.05 -6.62 -20.29
C LEU A 357 -14.56 -8.01 -19.85
N ASN A 358 -13.46 -8.51 -20.40
CA ASN A 358 -12.88 -9.78 -19.97
C ASN A 358 -12.32 -9.70 -18.53
N TRP A 359 -11.68 -8.58 -18.17
CA TRP A 359 -11.24 -8.34 -16.79
C TRP A 359 -12.43 -8.25 -15.82
N ILE A 360 -13.47 -7.48 -16.18
CA ILE A 360 -14.72 -7.32 -15.40
C ILE A 360 -15.37 -8.67 -15.13
N ARG A 361 -15.55 -9.50 -16.17
CA ARG A 361 -16.13 -10.86 -16.04
C ARG A 361 -15.32 -11.79 -15.14
N THR A 362 -14.04 -11.50 -14.90
CA THR A 362 -13.14 -12.33 -14.10
C THR A 362 -13.07 -11.89 -12.64
N TYR A 363 -13.13 -10.57 -12.36
CA TYR A 363 -12.82 -10.00 -11.04
C TYR A 363 -13.91 -9.08 -10.45
N VAL A 364 -15.08 -8.98 -11.09
CA VAL A 364 -16.24 -8.21 -10.62
C VAL A 364 -17.41 -9.16 -10.45
N GLN A 365 -18.21 -8.98 -9.38
CA GLN A 365 -19.42 -9.79 -9.19
C GLN A 365 -20.44 -9.47 -10.32
N PRO A 366 -21.17 -10.46 -10.87
CA PRO A 366 -22.07 -10.25 -12.02
C PRO A 366 -23.07 -9.10 -11.86
N ALA A 367 -23.59 -8.89 -10.65
CA ALA A 367 -24.53 -7.80 -10.35
C ALA A 367 -23.96 -6.39 -10.56
N PHE A 368 -22.64 -6.23 -10.56
CA PHE A 368 -21.94 -4.95 -10.67
C PHE A 368 -21.14 -4.77 -11.97
N HIS A 369 -21.29 -5.68 -12.94
CA HIS A 369 -20.59 -5.58 -14.24
C HIS A 369 -20.90 -4.27 -14.97
N SER A 370 -22.16 -3.84 -14.99
CA SER A 370 -22.59 -2.57 -15.58
C SER A 370 -22.06 -1.34 -14.84
N HIS A 371 -21.97 -1.40 -13.50
CA HIS A 371 -21.40 -0.32 -12.69
C HIS A 371 -19.93 -0.10 -13.03
N ILE A 372 -19.14 -1.17 -13.09
CA ILE A 372 -17.72 -1.07 -13.43
C ILE A 372 -17.51 -0.72 -14.91
N GLU A 373 -18.33 -1.20 -15.84
CA GLU A 373 -18.27 -0.74 -17.24
C GLU A 373 -18.56 0.76 -17.34
N ASN A 374 -19.62 1.25 -16.70
CA ASN A 374 -20.01 2.66 -16.75
C ASN A 374 -18.95 3.56 -16.09
N MET A 375 -18.43 3.20 -14.91
CA MET A 375 -17.35 3.93 -14.25
C MET A 375 -16.08 3.99 -15.11
N LEU A 376 -15.73 2.91 -15.82
CA LEU A 376 -14.56 2.89 -16.70
C LEU A 376 -14.77 3.64 -18.02
N ARG A 377 -16.02 3.72 -18.51
CA ARG A 377 -16.40 4.46 -19.73
C ARG A 377 -16.54 5.96 -19.49
N ASP A 378 -17.27 6.37 -18.45
CA ASP A 378 -17.45 7.78 -18.06
C ASP A 378 -17.66 7.88 -16.54
N PRO A 379 -16.59 8.10 -15.75
CA PRO A 379 -16.72 8.21 -14.31
C PRO A 379 -17.40 9.54 -13.88
N TYR A 380 -17.51 10.54 -14.76
CA TYR A 380 -18.26 11.77 -14.47
C TYR A 380 -19.78 11.55 -14.59
N GLU A 381 -20.22 10.97 -15.70
CA GLU A 381 -21.63 10.59 -15.87
C GLU A 381 -22.03 9.46 -14.92
N TYR A 382 -21.13 8.52 -14.62
CA TYR A 382 -21.32 7.55 -13.54
C TYR A 382 -21.56 8.29 -12.22
N ALA A 383 -20.68 9.18 -11.75
CA ALA A 383 -20.85 9.89 -10.49
C ALA A 383 -22.18 10.66 -10.39
N LYS A 384 -22.69 11.24 -11.48
CA LYS A 384 -24.00 11.93 -11.51
C LYS A 384 -25.19 11.01 -11.17
N THR A 385 -25.07 9.70 -11.34
CA THR A 385 -26.18 8.73 -11.16
C THR A 385 -26.39 8.28 -9.70
N SER A 386 -26.46 9.26 -8.78
CA SER A 386 -26.82 9.14 -7.35
C SER A 386 -25.73 8.73 -6.34
N THR A 387 -25.90 9.25 -5.12
CA THR A 387 -25.13 8.97 -3.89
C THR A 387 -25.30 7.54 -3.35
N THR A 388 -26.18 6.74 -3.96
CA THR A 388 -26.50 5.36 -3.55
C THR A 388 -25.66 4.29 -4.24
N GLN A 389 -24.59 4.69 -4.94
CA GLN A 389 -23.70 3.73 -5.62
C GLN A 389 -22.92 2.87 -4.62
N PRO A 390 -22.77 1.56 -4.89
CA PRO A 390 -21.95 0.68 -4.06
C PRO A 390 -20.51 1.16 -4.00
N TYR A 391 -19.79 0.75 -2.96
CA TYR A 391 -18.35 0.95 -2.86
C TYR A 391 -17.60 -0.02 -3.77
N LEU A 392 -16.42 0.38 -4.24
CA LEU A 392 -15.57 -0.49 -5.05
C LEU A 392 -15.21 -1.81 -4.35
N SER A 393 -15.10 -1.79 -3.01
CA SER A 393 -14.92 -2.98 -2.17
C SER A 393 -16.08 -3.98 -2.21
N GLU A 394 -17.29 -3.53 -2.53
CA GLU A 394 -18.50 -4.35 -2.64
C GLU A 394 -18.68 -4.88 -4.08
N MET A 395 -18.14 -4.17 -5.08
CA MET A 395 -18.25 -4.54 -6.49
C MET A 395 -17.25 -5.62 -6.93
N LEU A 396 -16.02 -5.55 -6.43
CA LEU A 396 -14.94 -6.44 -6.86
C LEU A 396 -14.97 -7.79 -6.11
N ASP A 397 -14.73 -8.88 -6.84
CA ASP A 397 -14.50 -10.22 -6.28
C ASP A 397 -13.00 -10.55 -6.29
N VAL A 398 -12.24 -9.81 -5.48
CA VAL A 398 -10.79 -10.01 -5.32
C VAL A 398 -10.43 -11.28 -4.54
N LYS A 399 -11.41 -12.07 -4.07
CA LYS A 399 -11.20 -13.27 -3.24
C LYS A 399 -11.12 -14.57 -4.04
N GLN A 400 -11.60 -14.60 -5.27
CA GLN A 400 -11.65 -15.84 -6.09
C GLN A 400 -10.39 -16.06 -6.94
N LYS A 401 -9.47 -16.93 -6.48
CA LYS A 401 -9.08 -18.22 -7.11
C LYS A 401 -7.79 -18.81 -6.53
#